data_AF-A0A832XS89-F1
#
_entry.id   AF-A0A832XS89-F1
#
_cell.length_a   1.000
_cell.length_b   1.000
_cell.length_c   1.000
_cell.angle_alpha   90.00
_cell.angle_beta   90.00
_cell.angle_gamma   90.00
#
_symmetry.space_group_name_H-M   'P 1'
#
loop_
_entity.id
_entity.type
_entity.pdbx_description
1 polymer ?
#
loop_
_entity_poly.entity_id
_entity_poly.type
_entity_poly.pdbx_seq_one_letter_code
_entity_poly.pdbx_strand_id
1 'polypeptide(L)'
;MSSHDSPISLSGSATNLAKSIVAEDGGHWPVPEGTILASAVRRLTAFVLDSIIVSSILMVATRGLLIDAWNLTLWVSKDFHFALAMVLILLVTHWLYWRLTGVHYSRSLGQKMMGLAV
;
A
#
# COMPACT_ATOMS: atom_id res chain seq x y z
N MET A 1 -35.19 17.10 48.15
CA MET A 1 -34.85 16.19 47.04
C MET A 1 -35.79 16.54 45.89
N SER A 2 -35.40 17.49 45.05
CA SER A 2 -36.18 17.98 43.92
C SER A 2 -35.81 17.20 42.66
N SER A 3 -36.79 16.50 42.12
CA SER A 3 -36.79 15.84 40.82
C SER A 3 -36.57 16.84 39.69
N HIS A 4 -35.44 16.72 38.98
CA HIS A 4 -35.25 17.36 37.68
C HIS A 4 -35.44 16.33 36.58
N ASP A 5 -36.62 16.35 35.95
CA ASP A 5 -36.84 15.73 34.64
C ASP A 5 -36.08 16.55 33.60
N SER A 6 -35.04 15.96 33.02
CA SER A 6 -34.40 16.46 31.81
C SER A 6 -34.91 15.63 30.64
N PRO A 7 -35.72 16.17 29.70
CA PRO A 7 -36.28 15.41 28.58
C PRO A 7 -35.33 15.35 27.38
N ILE A 8 -34.03 15.56 27.58
CA ILE A 8 -33.01 15.22 26.59
C ILE A 8 -32.51 13.83 26.93
N SER A 9 -33.17 12.82 26.35
CA SER A 9 -32.44 11.61 25.99
C SER A 9 -31.43 12.05 24.94
N LEU A 10 -30.18 12.26 25.35
CA LEU A 10 -29.08 11.90 24.45
C LEU A 10 -29.45 10.50 23.98
N SER A 11 -29.61 10.31 22.68
CA SER A 11 -29.78 9.01 22.05
C SER A 11 -28.53 8.17 22.34
N GLY A 12 -28.44 7.71 23.59
CA GLY A 12 -27.52 6.73 24.07
C GLY A 12 -27.79 5.46 23.29
N SER A 13 -26.73 4.93 22.69
CA SER A 13 -26.75 3.61 22.08
C SER A 13 -27.62 3.47 20.83
N ALA A 14 -27.55 4.42 19.89
CA ALA A 14 -27.74 4.07 18.48
C ALA A 14 -26.38 3.59 17.95
N THR A 15 -25.99 2.37 18.31
CA THR A 15 -25.01 1.61 17.53
C THR A 15 -25.50 1.65 16.08
N ASN A 16 -24.75 2.34 15.23
CA ASN A 16 -24.99 2.36 13.79
C ASN A 16 -25.16 0.91 13.31
N LEU A 17 -26.01 0.63 12.32
CA LEU A 17 -26.26 -0.76 11.87
C LEU A 17 -24.95 -1.49 11.52
N ALA A 18 -23.97 -0.74 11.03
CA ALA A 18 -22.60 -1.23 10.83
C ALA A 18 -21.92 -1.68 12.15
N LYS A 19 -22.07 -0.91 13.24
CA LYS A 19 -21.56 -1.25 14.59
C LYS A 19 -22.28 -2.46 15.19
N SER A 20 -23.58 -2.65 14.93
CA SER A 20 -24.30 -3.84 15.43
C SER A 20 -23.95 -5.10 14.65
N ILE A 21 -23.81 -5.01 13.32
CA ILE A 21 -23.37 -6.13 12.47
C ILE A 21 -21.94 -6.55 12.81
N VAL A 22 -21.04 -5.59 13.06
CA VAL A 22 -19.65 -5.87 13.49
C VAL A 22 -19.58 -6.45 14.93
N ALA A 23 -20.56 -6.14 15.78
CA ALA A 23 -20.64 -6.69 17.13
C ALA A 23 -21.27 -8.09 17.19
N GLU A 24 -22.18 -8.41 16.26
CA GLU A 24 -22.81 -9.74 16.14
C GLU A 24 -21.88 -10.77 15.52
N ASP A 25 -21.04 -10.37 14.55
CA ASP A 25 -20.12 -11.28 13.86
C ASP A 25 -18.85 -11.47 14.72
N GLY A 26 -18.98 -12.29 15.77
CA GLY A 26 -18.00 -12.57 16.82
C GLY A 26 -16.71 -13.26 16.36
N GLY A 27 -15.97 -12.66 15.42
CA GLY A 27 -14.75 -13.22 14.86
C GLY A 27 -13.63 -12.21 14.55
N HIS A 28 -13.81 -10.92 14.83
CA HIS A 28 -12.81 -9.91 14.46
C HIS A 28 -12.45 -9.04 15.66
N TRP A 29 -11.15 -8.96 15.95
CA TRP A 29 -10.58 -8.21 17.06
C TRP A 29 -11.19 -6.81 17.17
N PRO A 30 -11.71 -6.37 18.34
CA PRO A 30 -12.25 -5.03 18.49
C PRO A 30 -11.10 -4.03 18.31
N VAL A 31 -11.01 -3.43 17.13
CA VAL A 31 -9.97 -2.46 16.80
C VAL A 31 -10.40 -1.09 17.36
N PRO A 32 -9.68 -0.51 18.34
CA PRO A 32 -10.01 0.82 18.87
C PRO A 32 -10.08 1.89 17.78
N GLU A 33 -10.98 2.86 17.92
CA GLU A 33 -11.04 4.03 17.05
C GLU A 33 -9.67 4.76 17.07
N GLY A 34 -9.08 4.98 15.89
CA GLY A 34 -7.72 5.53 15.75
C GLY A 34 -6.59 4.49 15.62
N THR A 35 -6.90 3.20 15.61
CA THR A 35 -5.87 2.16 15.40
C THR A 35 -5.34 2.21 13.97
N ILE A 36 -4.05 2.48 13.84
CA ILE A 36 -3.31 2.30 12.60
C ILE A 36 -3.22 0.78 12.34
N LEU A 37 -4.11 0.24 11.51
CA LEU A 37 -4.16 -1.19 11.13
C LEU A 37 -2.82 -1.75 10.63
N ALA A 38 -1.95 -0.89 10.10
CA ALA A 38 -0.60 -1.22 9.69
C ALA A 38 0.30 -0.01 9.92
N SER A 39 1.31 -0.13 10.78
CA SER A 39 2.26 0.96 11.07
C SER A 39 2.86 1.52 9.77
N ALA A 40 3.20 2.81 9.77
CA ALA A 40 3.81 3.46 8.61
C ALA A 40 5.06 2.70 8.13
N VAL A 41 5.82 2.13 9.07
CA VAL A 41 6.98 1.26 8.79
C VAL A 41 6.57 0.03 7.98
N ARG A 42 5.53 -0.70 8.39
CA ARG A 42 5.06 -1.88 7.64
C ARG A 42 4.62 -1.53 6.23
N ARG A 43 3.96 -0.39 6.04
CA ARG A 43 3.55 0.09 4.70
C ARG A 43 4.77 0.42 3.83
N LEU A 44 5.77 1.08 4.39
CA LEU A 44 7.02 1.39 3.70
C LEU A 44 7.78 0.11 3.34
N THR A 45 7.90 -0.84 4.27
CA THR A 45 8.58 -2.11 4.01
C THR A 45 7.88 -2.89 2.90
N ALA A 46 6.54 -2.94 2.88
CA ALA A 46 5.80 -3.59 1.80
C ALA A 46 6.11 -2.94 0.45
N PHE A 47 6.11 -1.61 0.38
CA PHE A 47 6.46 -0.87 -0.83
C PHE A 47 7.89 -1.13 -1.32
N VAL A 48 8.85 -1.21 -0.39
CA VAL A 48 10.26 -1.53 -0.70
C VAL A 48 10.38 -2.96 -1.22
N LEU A 49 9.73 -3.93 -0.58
CA LEU A 49 9.71 -5.32 -1.03
C LEU A 49 9.17 -5.44 -2.45
N ASP A 50 8.04 -4.79 -2.73
CA ASP A 50 7.45 -4.72 -4.07
C ASP A 50 8.44 -4.16 -5.11
N SER A 51 9.10 -3.04 -4.77
CA SER A 51 10.06 -2.39 -5.66
C SER A 51 11.29 -3.26 -5.94
N ILE A 52 11.78 -3.99 -4.93
CA ILE A 52 12.89 -4.94 -5.08
C ILE A 52 12.49 -6.09 -5.98
N ILE A 53 11.31 -6.68 -5.78
CA ILE A 53 10.82 -7.81 -6.59
C ILE A 53 10.68 -7.40 -8.05
N VAL A 54 10.00 -6.27 -8.31
CA VAL A 54 9.79 -5.76 -9.67
C VAL A 54 11.12 -5.43 -10.35
N SER A 55 12.02 -4.75 -9.64
CA SER A 55 13.34 -4.40 -10.17
C SER A 55 14.20 -5.64 -10.43
N SER A 56 14.10 -6.67 -9.59
CA SER A 56 14.83 -7.94 -9.77
C SER A 56 14.35 -8.70 -11.01
N ILE A 57 13.03 -8.77 -11.22
CA ILE A 57 12.45 -9.36 -12.42
C ILE A 57 12.91 -8.58 -13.66
N LEU A 58 12.87 -7.25 -13.59
CA LEU A 58 13.28 -6.39 -14.68
C LEU A 58 14.77 -6.51 -15.00
N MET A 59 15.62 -6.68 -13.99
CA MET A 59 17.05 -6.95 -14.14
C MET A 59 17.30 -8.21 -14.97
N VAL A 60 16.58 -9.30 -14.67
CA VAL A 60 16.67 -10.56 -15.44
C VAL A 60 16.11 -10.37 -16.86
N ALA A 61 14.96 -9.73 -16.99
CA ALA A 61 14.30 -9.50 -18.28
C ALA A 61 15.14 -8.65 -19.24
N THR A 62 15.87 -7.67 -18.72
CA THR A 62 16.76 -6.78 -19.49
C THR A 62 18.17 -7.35 -19.64
N ARG A 63 18.45 -8.57 -19.14
CA ARG A 63 19.78 -9.19 -19.16
C ARG A 63 20.88 -8.33 -18.51
N GLY A 64 20.52 -7.58 -17.48
CA GLY A 64 21.45 -6.72 -16.74
C GLY A 64 21.56 -5.29 -17.26
N LEU A 65 20.99 -4.95 -18.42
CA LEU A 65 21.04 -3.59 -18.99
C LEU A 65 20.34 -2.55 -18.11
N LEU A 66 19.47 -2.97 -17.19
CA LEU A 66 18.83 -2.07 -16.24
C LEU A 66 19.85 -1.26 -15.41
N ILE A 67 21.08 -1.75 -15.23
CA ILE A 67 22.13 -1.04 -14.50
C ILE A 67 22.51 0.30 -15.15
N ASP A 68 22.32 0.43 -16.47
CA ASP A 68 22.61 1.66 -17.21
C ASP A 68 21.75 2.82 -16.73
N ALA A 69 20.56 2.53 -16.19
CA ALA A 69 19.71 3.55 -15.61
C ALA A 69 20.46 4.34 -14.51
N TRP A 70 21.28 3.66 -13.69
CA TRP A 70 22.01 4.24 -12.56
C TRP A 70 23.45 4.62 -12.92
N ASN A 71 23.86 4.47 -14.18
CA ASN A 71 25.21 4.77 -14.62
C ASN A 71 25.37 6.28 -14.89
N LEU A 72 25.90 7.00 -13.90
CA LEU A 72 26.10 8.45 -13.97
C LEU A 72 27.06 8.88 -15.08
N THR A 73 28.04 8.05 -15.44
CA THR A 73 28.96 8.33 -16.56
C THR A 73 28.20 8.34 -17.88
N LEU A 74 27.22 7.44 -18.03
CA LEU A 74 26.39 7.32 -19.22
C LEU A 74 25.46 8.53 -19.40
N TRP A 75 24.94 9.06 -18.30
CA TRP A 75 24.11 10.29 -18.28
C TRP A 75 24.84 11.55 -18.78
N VAL A 76 26.15 11.63 -18.58
CA VAL A 76 26.97 12.78 -19.01
C VAL A 76 27.58 12.55 -20.40
N SER A 77 27.47 11.35 -20.94
CA SER A 77 27.96 10.98 -22.26
C SER A 77 27.00 11.41 -23.40
N LYS A 78 27.49 11.36 -24.63
CA LYS A 78 26.65 11.45 -25.85
C LYS A 78 25.63 10.31 -25.95
N ASP A 79 25.91 9.20 -25.26
CA ASP A 79 25.09 7.99 -25.25
C ASP A 79 24.01 7.97 -24.15
N PHE A 80 23.69 9.12 -23.53
CA PHE A 80 22.71 9.22 -22.42
C PHE A 80 21.34 8.59 -22.71
N HIS A 81 20.98 8.45 -23.99
CA HIS A 81 19.73 7.86 -24.43
C HIS A 81 19.54 6.40 -23.97
N PHE A 82 20.61 5.63 -23.79
CA PHE A 82 20.51 4.28 -23.22
C PHE A 82 20.09 4.31 -21.75
N ALA A 83 20.70 5.19 -20.94
CA ALA A 83 20.32 5.37 -19.54
C ALA A 83 18.89 5.90 -19.41
N LEU A 84 18.51 6.88 -20.26
CA LEU A 84 17.15 7.40 -20.32
C LEU A 84 16.14 6.31 -20.68
N ALA A 85 16.43 5.49 -21.68
CA ALA A 85 15.55 4.39 -22.08
C ALA A 85 15.33 3.40 -20.93
N MET A 86 16.39 3.04 -20.19
CA MET A 86 16.27 2.13 -19.04
C MET A 86 15.50 2.76 -17.87
N VAL A 87 15.65 4.07 -17.63
CA VAL A 87 14.82 4.79 -16.65
C VAL A 87 13.34 4.79 -17.04
N LEU A 88 13.03 5.05 -18.32
CA LEU A 88 11.66 5.02 -18.79
C LEU A 88 11.04 3.62 -18.65
N ILE A 89 11.79 2.57 -19.03
CA ILE A 89 11.37 1.18 -18.84
C ILE A 89 11.11 0.90 -17.36
N LEU A 90 12.00 1.33 -16.47
CA LEU A 90 11.83 1.14 -15.03
C LEU A 90 10.58 1.84 -14.51
N LEU A 91 10.36 3.11 -14.86
CA LEU A 91 9.20 3.90 -14.42
C LEU A 91 7.89 3.32 -14.95
N VAL A 92 7.82 2.99 -16.24
CA VAL A 92 6.64 2.38 -16.86
C VAL A 92 6.34 1.02 -16.25
N THR A 93 7.36 0.20 -15.99
CA THR A 93 7.18 -1.13 -15.38
C THR A 93 6.65 -1.01 -13.96
N HIS A 94 7.20 -0.12 -13.14
CA HIS A 94 6.69 0.10 -11.79
C HIS A 94 5.28 0.68 -11.82
N TRP A 95 5.02 1.67 -12.67
CA TRP A 95 3.68 2.22 -12.85
C TRP A 95 2.67 1.15 -13.26
N LEU A 96 3.03 0.28 -14.21
CA LEU A 96 2.19 -0.81 -14.67
C LEU A 96 1.96 -1.84 -13.55
N TYR A 97 2.99 -2.19 -12.80
CA TYR A 97 2.88 -3.05 -11.63
C TYR A 97 1.84 -2.51 -10.66
N TRP A 98 2.01 -1.26 -10.20
CA TRP A 98 1.11 -0.64 -9.24
C TRP A 98 -0.31 -0.45 -9.77
N ARG A 99 -0.44 -0.10 -11.06
CA ARG A 99 -1.75 0.01 -11.72
C ARG A 99 -2.44 -1.36 -11.77
N LEU A 100 -1.74 -2.42 -12.14
CA LEU A 100 -2.30 -3.75 -12.23
C LEU A 100 -2.64 -4.31 -10.85
N THR A 101 -1.75 -4.19 -9.87
CA THR A 101 -2.00 -4.64 -8.50
C THR A 101 -3.09 -3.83 -7.81
N GLY A 102 -3.13 -2.52 -8.04
CA GLY A 102 -4.15 -1.63 -7.48
C GLY A 102 -5.54 -1.91 -8.07
N VAL A 103 -5.64 -2.16 -9.37
CA VAL A 103 -6.93 -2.39 -10.05
C VAL A 103 -7.43 -3.83 -9.87
N HIS A 104 -6.58 -4.84 -10.12
CA HIS A 104 -7.02 -6.24 -10.13
C HIS A 104 -6.94 -6.93 -8.77
N TYR A 105 -5.96 -6.56 -7.95
CA TYR A 105 -5.70 -7.25 -6.69
C TYR A 105 -6.06 -6.39 -5.47
N SER A 106 -6.46 -5.12 -5.69
CA SER A 106 -6.72 -4.07 -4.69
C SER A 106 -5.57 -3.77 -3.73
N ARG A 107 -4.49 -4.57 -3.78
CA ARG A 107 -3.44 -4.75 -2.78
C ARG A 107 -2.17 -5.25 -3.48
N SER A 108 -1.01 -4.78 -3.04
CA SER A 108 0.27 -5.20 -3.61
C SER A 108 0.77 -6.53 -3.04
N LEU A 109 1.72 -7.18 -3.72
CA LEU A 109 2.32 -8.44 -3.25
C LEU A 109 3.00 -8.27 -1.89
N GLY A 110 3.77 -7.20 -1.69
CA GLY A 110 4.43 -6.87 -0.44
C GLY A 110 3.43 -6.69 0.70
N GLN A 111 2.26 -6.09 0.43
CA GLN A 111 1.19 -5.98 1.42
C GLN A 111 0.63 -7.36 1.82
N LYS A 112 0.45 -8.27 0.85
CA LYS A 112 0.00 -9.64 1.10
C LYS A 112 1.06 -10.45 1.88
N MET A 113 2.33 -10.35 1.48
CA MET A 113 3.45 -11.02 2.15
C MET A 113 3.61 -10.57 3.60
N MET A 114 3.36 -9.29 3.89
CA MET A 114 3.45 -8.74 5.24
C MET A 114 2.16 -8.90 6.06
N GLY A 115 1.14 -9.61 5.54
CA GLY A 115 -0.13 -9.82 6.23
C GLY A 115 -0.92 -8.53 6.47
N LEU A 116 -0.65 -7.48 5.68
CA LEU A 116 -1.37 -6.20 5.74
C LEU A 116 -2.67 -6.22 4.92
N ALA A 117 -2.82 -7.24 4.09
CA ALA A 117 -3.92 -7.45 3.19
C ALA A 117 -4.24 -8.94 3.14
N VAL A 118 -5.49 -9.28 3.43
CA VAL A 118 -6.09 -10.61 3.14
C VAL A 118 -6.64 -10.58 1.72
#